data_AF-A0A9P6STX8-F1
#
_entry.id   AF-A0A9P6STX8-F1
#
_cell.length_a   1.000
_cell.length_b   1.000
_cell.length_c   1.000
_cell.angle_alpha   90.00
_cell.angle_beta   90.00
_cell.angle_gamma   90.00
#
_symmetry.space_group_name_H-M   'P 1'
#
loop_
_entity.id
_entity.type
_entity.pdbx_description
1 polymer ?
#
loop_
_entity_poly.entity_id
_entity_poly.type
_entity_poly.pdbx_seq_one_letter_code
_entity_poly.pdbx_strand_id
1 'polypeptide(L)'
;MAKQDMGMDLDEDNGGTVYPITPDKQYTSTPDYSDYKESFASKNIPLIIDNGSWQCRAGWASEDRPRLIFDNQIAKFRDRRGNIPTTYVGNDVYSDMQARNNVKSAFDQDIMCNPEIMVTISCYDYMRKH
;
A
#
# COMPACT_ATOMS: atom_id res chain seq x y z
N MET A 1 7.74 -66.68 -18.45
CA MET A 1 8.03 -65.94 -17.20
C MET A 1 8.12 -64.47 -17.57
N ALA A 2 7.44 -63.62 -16.80
CA ALA A 2 6.77 -62.38 -17.25
C ALA A 2 7.69 -61.28 -17.82
N LYS A 3 7.23 -60.63 -18.90
CA LYS A 3 7.67 -59.28 -19.27
C LYS A 3 6.94 -58.32 -18.33
N GLN A 4 7.71 -57.57 -17.55
CA GLN A 4 7.18 -56.53 -16.66
C GLN A 4 7.05 -55.26 -17.51
N ASP A 5 5.80 -54.94 -17.86
CA ASP A 5 5.44 -53.73 -18.58
C ASP A 5 5.55 -52.55 -17.60
N MET A 6 6.53 -51.68 -17.83
CA MET A 6 6.79 -50.52 -16.99
C MET A 6 5.93 -49.38 -17.53
N GLY A 7 4.66 -49.36 -17.11
CA GLY A 7 3.73 -48.29 -17.42
C GLY A 7 4.33 -46.96 -16.98
N MET A 8 4.57 -46.07 -17.94
CA MET A 8 4.72 -44.65 -17.65
C MET A 8 3.32 -44.17 -17.26
N ASP A 9 3.10 -43.98 -15.96
CA ASP A 9 1.96 -43.22 -15.47
C ASP A 9 2.13 -41.79 -16.00
N LEU A 10 1.49 -41.52 -17.14
CA LEU A 10 1.27 -40.18 -17.62
C LEU A 10 0.31 -39.55 -16.60
N ASP A 11 0.87 -38.81 -15.64
CA ASP A 11 0.10 -37.89 -14.83
C ASP A 11 -0.79 -37.08 -15.78
N GLU A 12 -2.11 -37.27 -15.66
CA GLU A 12 -3.09 -36.50 -16.41
C GLU A 12 -2.76 -35.02 -16.19
N ASP A 13 -2.39 -34.32 -17.27
CA ASP A 13 -2.24 -32.87 -17.31
C ASP A 13 -3.61 -32.25 -17.01
N ASN A 14 -3.91 -32.16 -15.73
CA ASN A 14 -5.12 -31.59 -15.20
C ASN A 14 -4.98 -30.08 -15.39
N GLY A 15 -5.37 -29.63 -16.59
CA GLY A 15 -5.23 -28.27 -17.11
C GLY A 15 -5.07 -27.24 -16.02
N GLY A 16 -3.82 -26.77 -15.87
CA GLY A 16 -3.37 -26.02 -14.71
C GLY A 16 -4.37 -24.96 -14.26
N THR A 17 -4.63 -24.89 -12.96
CA THR A 17 -5.53 -23.90 -12.38
C THR A 17 -5.09 -22.49 -12.79
N VAL A 18 -5.86 -21.85 -13.67
CA VAL A 18 -5.60 -20.47 -14.09
C VAL A 18 -6.09 -19.55 -12.99
N TYR A 19 -5.17 -18.98 -12.22
CA TYR A 19 -5.50 -17.91 -11.28
C TYR A 19 -5.72 -16.62 -12.05
N PRO A 20 -6.84 -15.90 -11.83
CA PRO A 20 -7.06 -14.63 -12.47
C PRO A 20 -5.97 -13.63 -12.03
N ILE A 21 -5.40 -12.92 -13.01
CA ILE A 21 -4.50 -11.80 -12.71
C ILE A 21 -5.33 -10.77 -11.95
N THR A 22 -4.90 -10.41 -10.75
CA THR A 22 -5.54 -9.34 -10.00
C THR A 22 -5.35 -8.05 -10.80
N PRO A 23 -6.42 -7.33 -11.16
CA PRO A 23 -6.29 -6.11 -11.94
C PRO A 23 -5.44 -5.10 -11.16
N ASP A 24 -4.64 -4.33 -11.91
CA ASP A 24 -3.83 -3.27 -11.33
C ASP A 24 -4.70 -2.35 -10.47
N LYS A 25 -4.21 -2.04 -9.28
CA LYS A 25 -4.93 -1.16 -8.36
C LYS A 25 -5.12 0.21 -9.01
N GLN A 26 -6.37 0.64 -9.12
CA GLN A 26 -6.68 1.97 -9.65
C GLN A 26 -6.36 3.05 -8.62
N TYR A 27 -6.00 4.22 -9.13
CA TYR A 27 -5.81 5.41 -8.29
C TYR A 27 -7.11 5.78 -7.60
N THR A 28 -7.07 5.83 -6.27
CA THR A 28 -8.14 6.38 -5.43
C THR A 28 -7.59 7.58 -4.70
N SER A 29 -8.16 8.76 -4.97
CA SER A 29 -7.77 9.98 -4.26
C SER A 29 -7.95 9.79 -2.77
N THR A 30 -6.94 10.18 -2.00
CA THR A 30 -7.05 10.24 -0.55
C THR A 30 -8.00 11.40 -0.19
N PRO A 31 -9.02 11.20 0.66
CA PRO A 31 -9.90 12.28 1.08
C PRO A 31 -9.14 13.34 1.88
N ASP A 32 -9.54 14.60 1.72
CA ASP A 32 -9.05 15.72 2.52
C ASP A 32 -10.02 15.98 3.69
N TYR A 33 -9.49 16.21 4.90
CA TYR A 33 -10.26 16.36 6.13
C TYR A 33 -9.94 17.69 6.81
N SER A 34 -10.92 18.60 6.85
CA SER A 34 -10.78 19.95 7.42
C SER A 34 -11.47 20.14 8.78
N ASP A 35 -12.19 19.13 9.27
CA ASP A 35 -13.00 19.21 10.49
C ASP A 35 -12.20 19.01 11.79
N TYR A 36 -10.86 18.89 11.72
CA TYR A 36 -10.03 18.59 12.89
C TYR A 36 -10.30 19.50 14.09
N LYS A 37 -10.36 20.81 13.85
CA LYS A 37 -10.54 21.83 14.91
C LYS A 37 -11.88 21.71 15.62
N GLU A 38 -12.92 21.32 14.90
CA GLU A 38 -14.29 21.24 15.43
C GLU A 38 -14.57 19.86 16.03
N SER A 39 -14.06 18.82 15.38
CA SER A 39 -14.38 17.43 15.69
C SER A 39 -13.45 16.82 16.74
N PHE A 40 -12.17 17.20 16.83
CA PHE A 40 -11.18 16.47 17.64
C PHE A 40 -10.28 17.36 18.51
N ALA A 41 -10.01 18.59 18.09
CA ALA A 41 -9.13 19.47 18.86
C ALA A 41 -9.63 19.64 20.30
N SER A 42 -8.72 19.45 21.25
CA SER A 42 -8.98 19.54 22.70
C SER A 42 -9.94 18.51 23.29
N LYS A 43 -10.39 17.51 22.52
CA LYS A 43 -11.29 16.45 23.03
C LYS A 43 -10.58 15.22 23.60
N ASN A 44 -9.24 15.23 23.63
CA ASN A 44 -8.39 14.10 24.07
C ASN A 44 -8.75 12.77 23.41
N ILE A 45 -9.21 12.82 22.15
CA ILE A 45 -9.54 11.63 21.36
C ILE A 45 -8.23 11.12 20.75
N PRO A 46 -7.79 9.88 21.03
CA PRO A 46 -6.58 9.33 20.45
C PRO A 46 -6.66 9.18 18.93
N LEU A 47 -5.54 9.45 18.25
CA LEU A 47 -5.32 9.02 16.87
C LEU A 47 -4.85 7.56 16.88
N ILE A 48 -5.53 6.71 16.14
CA ILE A 48 -5.21 5.29 15.98
C ILE A 48 -4.57 5.09 14.61
N ILE A 49 -3.41 4.44 14.58
CA ILE A 49 -2.66 4.11 13.37
C ILE A 49 -2.37 2.62 13.38
N ASP A 50 -2.90 1.91 12.40
CA ASP A 50 -2.60 0.52 12.12
C ASP A 50 -1.67 0.45 10.90
N ASN A 51 -0.39 0.19 11.17
CA ASN A 51 0.68 0.17 10.17
C ASN A 51 0.88 -1.23 9.58
N GLY A 52 -0.06 -1.67 8.76
CA GLY A 52 0.07 -2.90 8.00
C GLY A 52 1.10 -2.79 6.87
N SER A 53 1.71 -3.93 6.52
CA SER A 53 2.64 -4.09 5.41
C SER A 53 1.97 -3.86 4.05
N TRP A 54 0.72 -4.29 3.92
CA TRP A 54 -0.13 -4.00 2.77
C TRP A 54 -0.66 -2.56 2.84
N GLN A 55 -1.46 -2.26 3.87
CA GLN A 55 -2.13 -0.97 4.03
C GLN A 55 -1.88 -0.36 5.40
N CYS A 56 -1.62 0.94 5.39
CA CYS A 56 -1.72 1.77 6.58
C CYS A 56 -3.16 2.30 6.69
N ARG A 57 -3.73 2.18 7.89
CA ARG A 57 -5.06 2.67 8.23
C ARG A 57 -4.95 3.63 9.39
N ALA A 58 -5.59 4.80 9.27
CA ALA A 58 -5.58 5.79 10.33
C ALA A 58 -6.97 6.41 10.54
N GLY A 59 -7.30 6.68 11.80
CA GLY A 59 -8.59 7.26 12.19
C GLY A 59 -8.61 7.65 13.66
N TRP A 60 -9.69 8.30 14.09
CA TRP A 60 -9.87 8.69 15.48
C TRP A 60 -10.56 7.59 16.28
N ALA A 61 -10.19 7.41 17.55
CA ALA A 61 -10.77 6.37 18.40
C ALA A 61 -12.29 6.51 18.64
N SER A 62 -12.86 7.69 18.34
CA SER A 62 -14.30 7.95 18.45
C SER A 62 -15.10 7.54 17.21
N GLU A 63 -14.47 6.94 16.19
CA GLU A 63 -15.09 6.60 14.91
C GLU A 63 -15.03 5.10 14.64
N ASP A 64 -16.07 4.55 14.00
CA ASP A 64 -16.17 3.11 13.70
C ASP A 64 -15.34 2.67 12.49
N ARG A 65 -14.92 3.61 11.64
CA ARG A 65 -14.15 3.32 10.41
C ARG A 65 -12.93 4.22 10.32
N PRO A 66 -11.79 3.71 9.80
CA PRO A 66 -10.64 4.55 9.54
C PRO A 66 -10.99 5.61 8.50
N ARG A 67 -10.50 6.83 8.72
CA ARG A 67 -10.63 7.94 7.76
C ARG A 67 -9.68 7.79 6.58
N LEU A 68 -8.50 7.22 6.84
CA LEU A 68 -7.47 7.05 5.83
C LEU A 68 -7.12 5.59 5.68
N ILE A 69 -7.09 5.16 4.43
CA ILE A 69 -6.67 3.83 4.00
C ILE A 69 -5.81 4.02 2.77
N PHE A 70 -4.52 3.70 2.88
CA PHE A 70 -3.58 3.84 1.78
C PHE A 70 -2.51 2.75 1.84
N ASP A 71 -1.94 2.42 0.69
CA ASP A 71 -0.90 1.39 0.64
C ASP A 71 0.40 1.89 1.27
N ASN A 72 1.11 1.02 1.99
CA ASN A 72 2.27 1.43 2.78
C ASN A 72 3.55 1.58 1.93
N GLN A 73 3.49 2.48 0.95
CA GLN A 73 4.46 2.59 -0.13
C GLN A 73 4.78 4.04 -0.47
N ILE A 74 5.98 4.25 -1.01
CA ILE A 74 6.48 5.56 -1.42
C ILE A 74 7.17 5.45 -2.77
N ALA A 75 7.08 6.50 -3.59
CA ALA A 75 7.92 6.67 -4.77
C ALA A 75 8.60 8.03 -4.72
N LYS A 76 9.93 8.04 -4.85
CA LYS A 76 10.76 9.26 -4.91
C LYS A 76 11.53 9.24 -6.23
N PHE A 77 11.35 10.26 -7.05
CA PHE A 77 12.07 10.42 -8.31
C PHE A 77 12.22 11.89 -8.69
N ARG A 78 13.04 12.20 -9.69
CA ARG A 78 13.11 13.53 -10.29
C ARG A 78 12.30 13.54 -11.58
N ASP A 79 11.35 14.45 -11.68
CA ASP A 79 10.62 14.68 -12.94
C ASP A 79 11.61 15.18 -14.00
N ARG A 80 11.58 14.56 -15.18
CA ARG A 80 12.45 14.89 -16.31
C ARG A 80 12.12 16.25 -16.92
N ARG A 81 10.87 16.71 -16.82
CA ARG A 81 10.43 17.96 -17.45
C ARG A 81 10.92 19.20 -16.70
N GLY A 82 11.03 19.12 -15.38
CA GLY A 82 11.41 20.26 -14.53
C GLY A 82 12.67 20.04 -13.68
N ASN A 83 13.26 18.84 -13.67
CA ASN A 83 14.27 18.44 -12.68
C ASN A 83 13.80 18.65 -11.23
N ILE A 84 12.49 18.55 -11.01
CA ILE A 84 11.84 18.77 -9.73
C ILE A 84 11.86 17.43 -8.98
N PRO A 85 12.36 17.39 -7.72
CA PRO A 85 12.25 16.20 -6.90
C PRO A 85 10.78 16.01 -6.48
N THR A 86 10.20 14.88 -6.88
CA THR A 86 8.80 14.55 -6.62
C THR A 86 8.72 13.33 -5.70
N THR A 87 7.82 13.40 -4.72
CA THR A 87 7.52 12.31 -3.79
C THR A 87 6.05 12.01 -3.83
N TYR A 88 5.71 10.75 -4.09
CA TYR A 88 4.36 10.21 -4.01
C TYR A 88 4.29 9.23 -2.85
N VAL A 89 3.21 9.28 -2.08
CA VAL A 89 2.99 8.44 -0.91
C VAL A 89 1.64 7.75 -1.04
N GLY A 90 1.59 6.48 -0.66
CA GLY A 90 0.39 5.68 -0.65
C GLY A 90 -0.29 5.61 -2.00
N ASN A 91 -1.60 5.84 -2.02
CA ASN A 91 -2.39 5.67 -3.23
C ASN A 91 -1.98 6.62 -4.36
N ASP A 92 -1.32 7.74 -4.04
CA ASP A 92 -0.90 8.73 -5.05
C ASP A 92 0.17 8.19 -5.98
N VAL A 93 0.90 7.15 -5.57
CA VAL A 93 1.79 6.38 -6.45
C VAL A 93 1.08 5.92 -7.72
N TYR A 94 -0.22 5.59 -7.64
CA TYR A 94 -0.98 5.10 -8.78
C TYR A 94 -1.38 6.21 -9.75
N SER A 95 -1.23 7.49 -9.38
CA SER A 95 -1.58 8.62 -10.25
C SER A 95 -0.59 8.84 -11.41
N ASP A 96 0.64 8.35 -11.27
CA ASP A 96 1.73 8.57 -12.23
C ASP A 96 2.49 7.27 -12.56
N MET A 97 2.79 7.05 -13.84
CA MET A 97 3.44 5.82 -14.28
C MET A 97 4.91 5.74 -13.84
N GLN A 98 5.61 6.87 -13.73
CA GLN A 98 6.98 6.89 -13.23
C GLN A 98 7.01 6.63 -11.73
N ALA A 99 6.02 7.13 -10.98
CA ALA A 99 5.83 6.80 -9.57
C ALA A 99 5.63 5.30 -9.36
N ARG A 100 4.71 4.66 -10.10
CA ARG A 100 4.46 3.20 -10.05
C ARG A 100 5.73 2.38 -10.26
N ASN A 101 6.61 2.83 -11.17
CA ASN A 101 7.86 2.14 -11.47
C ASN A 101 8.99 2.39 -10.44
N ASN A 102 8.82 3.32 -9.50
CA ASN A 102 9.82 3.69 -8.49
C ASN A 102 9.35 3.45 -7.05
N VAL A 103 8.37 2.57 -6.89
CA VAL A 103 7.77 2.19 -5.60
C VAL A 103 8.77 1.50 -4.69
N LYS A 104 8.71 1.85 -3.40
CA LYS A 104 9.42 1.20 -2.31
C LYS A 104 8.49 1.06 -1.11
N SER A 105 8.66 -0.03 -0.36
CA SER A 105 7.95 -0.25 0.91
C SER A 105 8.86 -0.01 2.10
N ALA A 106 8.26 0.38 3.23
CA ALA A 106 8.95 0.36 4.52
C ALA A 106 9.18 -1.06 5.06
N PHE A 107 8.45 -2.03 4.51
CA PHE A 107 8.36 -3.40 4.99
C PHE A 107 9.04 -4.37 4.03
N ASP A 108 9.64 -5.40 4.62
CA ASP A 108 9.91 -6.67 3.96
C ASP A 108 8.95 -7.70 4.56
N GLN A 109 7.98 -8.16 3.77
CA GLN A 109 6.81 -8.89 4.25
C GLN A 109 6.12 -8.13 5.41
N ASP A 110 6.08 -8.70 6.61
CA ASP A 110 5.43 -8.11 7.79
C ASP A 110 6.42 -7.46 8.76
N ILE A 111 7.70 -7.35 8.38
CA ILE A 111 8.74 -6.76 9.21
C ILE A 111 9.10 -5.39 8.65
N MET A 112 9.01 -4.35 9.49
CA MET A 112 9.47 -3.02 9.13
C MET A 112 11.00 -2.99 9.09
N CYS A 113 11.56 -2.86 7.89
CA CYS A 113 13.00 -2.88 7.66
C CYS A 113 13.57 -1.48 7.33
N ASN A 114 12.73 -0.55 6.88
CA ASN A 114 13.15 0.79 6.44
C ASN A 114 12.42 1.90 7.23
N PRO A 115 12.88 2.24 8.45
CA PRO A 115 12.20 3.22 9.31
C PRO A 115 12.15 4.63 8.71
N GLU A 116 13.14 5.04 7.91
CA GLU A 116 13.15 6.34 7.22
C GLU A 116 11.99 6.51 6.23
N ILE A 117 11.62 5.42 5.56
CA ILE A 117 10.44 5.40 4.68
C ILE A 117 9.18 5.54 5.54
N MET A 118 9.09 4.79 6.64
CA MET A 118 7.96 4.86 7.56
C MET A 118 7.74 6.27 8.10
N VAL A 119 8.80 6.96 8.55
CA VAL A 119 8.70 8.34 9.02
C VAL A 119 8.18 9.28 7.92
N THR A 120 8.66 9.12 6.68
CA THR A 120 8.17 9.93 5.57
C THR A 120 6.68 9.71 5.32
N ILE A 121 6.23 8.46 5.36
CA ILE A 121 4.82 8.08 5.16
C ILE A 121 3.94 8.68 6.28
N SER A 122 4.35 8.55 7.55
CA SER A 122 3.62 9.10 8.70
C SER A 122 3.55 10.63 8.70
N CYS A 123 4.62 11.33 8.31
CA CYS A 123 4.60 12.80 8.21
C CYS A 123 3.63 13.26 7.11
N TYR A 124 3.54 12.52 6.01
CA TYR A 124 2.62 12.82 4.92
C TYR A 124 1.15 12.66 5.34
N ASP A 125 0.85 11.62 6.13
CA ASP A 125 -0.45 11.41 6.76
C ASP A 125 -0.84 12.60 7.66
N TYR A 126 0.09 13.08 8.50
CA TYR A 126 -0.14 14.21 9.39
C TYR A 126 -0.46 15.51 8.64
N MET A 127 0.26 15.81 7.56
CA MET A 127 0.06 17.05 6.78
C MET A 127 -1.26 17.11 6.01
N ARG A 128 -1.92 15.97 5.76
CA ARG A 128 -3.27 15.94 5.14
C ARG A 128 -4.41 16.07 6.15
N LYS A 129 -4.11 16.14 7.45
CA LYS A 129 -5.11 16.24 8.53
C LYS A 129 -5.16 17.62 9.20
N HIS A 130 -4.20 18.51 8.93
CA HIS A 130 -4.01 19.80 9.61
C HIS A 130 -3.65 20.91 8.64
#